data_AF-A0A9P4PJU1-F1
#
_entry.id   AF-A0A9P4PJU1-F1
#
_cell.length_a   1.000
_cell.length_b   1.000
_cell.length_c   1.000
_cell.angle_alpha   90.00
_cell.angle_beta   90.00
_cell.angle_gamma   90.00
#
_symmetry.space_group_name_H-M   'P 1'
#
loop_
_entity.id
_entity.type
_entity.pdbx_description
1 polymer ?
#
loop_
_entity_poly.entity_id
_entity_poly.type
_entity_poly.pdbx_seq_one_letter_code
_entity_poly.pdbx_strand_id
1 'polypeptide(L)'
;GKYEEAKEQSEDVAKKLELQFGIRNLATLECRGLQTELLDVLNQTSEAEERAEQTLKQMRKEFGKQHPTTLRLLDTLASVYLSQGRIAEATEIAQHVWDSNPHPQTISSLHTLARAHKAAGSLRRAEDLHLVVVETSIRCLGANHPRTVSYMSDLASIYCEMGRWELSQQIALPVLHWQKKHLGEVHAETLLSCLELAKTYREAGRISEAYDRLQEVLHLQKQHLGEAHPDTLLSRHELGIILASQGQFSQAAKEHSMVLQVRTKLLGPQHSYTTLQSLNDLALLYQAQERSDEAKQLYDEVQTKLPPDHPLRLAVQSNLATLYFQEGELEAAEDLQK
;
A
#
# COMPACT_ATOMS: atom_id res chain seq x y z
N GLY A 1 -12.17 -7.85 6.86
CA GLY A 1 -12.56 -7.20 8.11
C GLY A 1 -12.03 -7.95 9.33
N LYS A 2 -12.63 -9.10 9.67
CA LYS A 2 -12.25 -9.94 10.82
C LYS A 2 -11.09 -10.90 10.49
N TYR A 3 -9.93 -10.36 10.15
CA TYR A 3 -8.81 -11.16 9.63
C TYR A 3 -8.17 -12.08 10.68
N GLU A 4 -8.12 -11.67 11.96
CA GLU A 4 -7.62 -12.52 13.05
C GLU A 4 -8.55 -13.71 13.33
N GLU A 5 -9.88 -13.48 13.38
CA GLU A 5 -10.86 -14.57 13.50
C GLU A 5 -10.77 -15.53 12.29
N ALA A 6 -10.56 -14.97 11.08
CA ALA A 6 -10.37 -15.77 9.87
C ALA A 6 -9.09 -16.61 9.93
N LYS A 7 -7.99 -16.06 10.48
CA LYS A 7 -6.74 -16.79 10.72
C LYS A 7 -7.00 -17.98 11.65
N GLU A 8 -7.58 -17.74 12.82
CA GLU A 8 -7.86 -18.81 13.79
C GLU A 8 -8.76 -19.92 13.21
N GLN A 9 -9.85 -19.53 12.54
CA GLN A 9 -10.75 -20.49 11.89
C GLN A 9 -10.05 -21.30 10.81
N SER A 10 -9.21 -20.66 10.00
CA SER A 10 -8.46 -21.34 8.94
C SER A 10 -7.49 -22.38 9.52
N GLU A 11 -6.89 -22.13 10.68
CA GLU A 11 -6.00 -23.08 11.37
C GLU A 11 -6.74 -24.31 11.86
N ASP A 12 -7.93 -24.13 12.44
CA ASP A 12 -8.79 -25.25 12.86
C ASP A 12 -9.23 -26.10 11.65
N VAL A 13 -9.63 -25.44 10.56
CA VAL A 13 -10.00 -26.13 9.31
C VAL A 13 -8.80 -26.90 8.74
N ALA A 14 -7.62 -26.30 8.68
CA ALA A 14 -6.41 -26.97 8.20
C ALA A 14 -6.08 -28.21 9.05
N LYS A 15 -6.15 -28.12 10.39
CA LYS A 15 -5.93 -29.27 11.30
C LYS A 15 -6.93 -30.39 11.05
N LYS A 16 -8.22 -30.06 10.86
CA LYS A 16 -9.26 -31.05 10.54
C LYS A 16 -9.01 -31.74 9.20
N LEU A 17 -8.65 -30.97 8.17
CA LEU A 17 -8.32 -31.52 6.86
C LEU A 17 -7.08 -32.42 6.90
N GLU A 18 -6.06 -32.04 7.68
CA GLU A 18 -4.86 -32.84 7.90
C GLU A 18 -5.17 -34.17 8.59
N LEU A 19 -6.01 -34.15 9.63
CA LEU A 19 -6.43 -35.36 10.34
C LEU A 19 -7.26 -36.30 9.45
N GLN A 20 -8.13 -35.74 8.62
CA GLN A 20 -9.08 -36.52 7.82
C GLN A 20 -8.47 -37.03 6.49
N PHE A 21 -7.67 -36.20 5.82
CA PHE A 21 -7.19 -36.47 4.45
C PHE A 21 -5.67 -36.50 4.34
N GLY A 22 -4.94 -36.12 5.39
CA GLY A 22 -3.49 -36.05 5.42
C GLY A 22 -2.92 -34.74 4.87
N ILE A 23 -1.64 -34.51 5.19
CA ILE A 23 -0.90 -33.28 4.86
C ILE A 23 -0.64 -33.07 3.36
N ARG A 24 -0.84 -34.11 2.54
CA ARG A 24 -0.55 -34.09 1.09
C ARG A 24 -1.80 -33.93 0.22
N ASN A 25 -2.97 -33.94 0.84
CA ASN A 25 -4.23 -33.81 0.12
C ASN A 25 -4.36 -32.40 -0.48
N LEU A 26 -4.95 -32.30 -1.67
CA LEU A 26 -5.14 -31.04 -2.38
C LEU A 26 -5.91 -30.02 -1.54
N ALA A 27 -7.01 -30.41 -0.88
CA ALA A 27 -7.81 -29.50 -0.06
C ALA A 27 -7.02 -28.96 1.14
N THR A 28 -6.18 -29.80 1.75
CA THR A 28 -5.27 -29.39 2.84
C THR A 28 -4.27 -28.34 2.36
N LEU A 29 -3.66 -28.56 1.19
CA LEU A 29 -2.68 -27.63 0.61
C LEU A 29 -3.34 -26.35 0.10
N GLU A 30 -4.58 -26.42 -0.39
CA GLU A 30 -5.37 -25.25 -0.76
C GLU A 30 -5.72 -24.38 0.44
N CYS A 31 -6.11 -25.01 1.56
CA CYS A 31 -6.36 -24.32 2.81
C CYS A 31 -5.10 -23.64 3.34
N ARG A 32 -3.95 -24.30 3.27
CA ARG A 32 -2.64 -23.71 3.64
C ARG A 32 -2.25 -22.55 2.75
N GLY A 33 -2.59 -22.59 1.46
CA GLY A 33 -2.39 -21.45 0.55
C GLY A 33 -3.25 -20.23 0.90
N LEU A 34 -4.52 -20.44 1.27
CA LEU A 34 -5.38 -19.36 1.74
C LEU A 34 -4.87 -18.74 3.05
N GLN A 35 -4.25 -19.55 3.92
CA GLN A 35 -3.60 -19.06 5.13
C GLN A 35 -2.45 -18.11 4.84
N THR A 36 -1.65 -18.37 3.79
CA THR A 36 -0.61 -17.43 3.36
C THR A 36 -1.20 -16.06 3.00
N GLU A 37 -2.31 -16.01 2.27
CA GLU A 37 -3.00 -14.75 1.95
C GLU A 37 -3.45 -14.01 3.22
N LEU A 38 -3.99 -14.73 4.20
CA LEU A 38 -4.40 -14.14 5.49
C LEU A 38 -3.21 -13.61 6.28
N LEU A 39 -2.08 -14.33 6.32
CA LEU A 39 -0.86 -13.91 7.00
C LEU A 39 -0.28 -12.64 6.36
N ASP A 40 -0.28 -12.55 5.03
CA ASP A 40 0.16 -11.35 4.30
C ASP A 40 -0.72 -10.14 4.66
N VAL A 41 -2.05 -10.32 4.66
CA VAL A 41 -3.00 -9.25 5.06
C VAL A 41 -2.81 -8.81 6.52
N LEU A 42 -2.43 -9.72 7.41
CA LEU A 42 -2.09 -9.42 8.81
C LEU A 42 -0.67 -8.85 8.98
N ASN A 43 0.02 -8.55 7.88
CA ASN A 43 1.38 -8.01 7.85
C ASN A 43 2.41 -8.95 8.53
N GLN A 44 2.11 -10.25 8.59
CA GLN A 44 2.99 -11.33 9.05
C GLN A 44 3.72 -11.96 7.85
N THR A 45 4.37 -11.10 7.07
CA THR A 45 4.89 -11.43 5.72
C THR A 45 6.00 -12.49 5.74
N SER A 46 6.83 -12.57 6.79
CA SER A 46 7.85 -13.61 6.92
C SER A 46 7.25 -15.00 7.18
N GLU A 47 6.21 -15.08 8.01
CA GLU A 47 5.48 -16.33 8.25
C GLU A 47 4.71 -16.75 6.98
N ALA A 48 4.11 -15.76 6.30
CA ALA A 48 3.44 -15.98 5.02
C ALA A 48 4.39 -16.60 3.98
N GLU A 49 5.58 -16.03 3.82
CA GLU A 49 6.61 -16.53 2.91
C GLU A 49 7.01 -17.96 3.23
N GLU A 50 7.40 -18.25 4.47
CA GLU A 50 7.84 -19.60 4.86
C GLU A 50 6.75 -20.64 4.57
N ARG A 51 5.50 -20.31 4.93
CA ARG A 51 4.35 -21.20 4.71
C ARG A 51 4.04 -21.38 3.22
N ALA A 52 4.14 -20.30 2.44
CA ALA A 52 3.97 -20.34 1.00
C ALA A 52 5.00 -21.29 0.38
N GLU A 53 6.28 -21.10 0.65
CA GLU A 53 7.37 -21.90 0.09
C GLU A 53 7.24 -23.39 0.43
N GLN A 54 6.92 -23.71 1.69
CA GLN A 54 6.69 -25.09 2.14
C GLN A 54 5.53 -25.73 1.38
N THR A 55 4.40 -25.03 1.28
CA THR A 55 3.19 -25.52 0.58
C THR A 55 3.45 -25.68 -0.92
N LEU A 56 4.19 -24.74 -1.52
CA LEU A 56 4.52 -24.74 -2.94
C LEU A 56 5.48 -25.88 -3.29
N LYS A 57 6.45 -26.19 -2.43
CA LYS A 57 7.32 -27.37 -2.56
C LYS A 57 6.52 -28.67 -2.56
N GLN A 58 5.54 -28.79 -1.66
CA GLN A 58 4.66 -29.95 -1.59
C GLN A 58 3.76 -30.05 -2.83
N MET A 59 3.11 -28.95 -3.23
CA MET A 59 2.24 -28.89 -4.41
C MET A 59 2.95 -29.23 -5.71
N ARG A 60 4.17 -28.70 -5.92
CA ARG A 60 5.00 -29.03 -7.10
C ARG A 60 5.34 -30.52 -7.16
N LYS A 61 5.54 -31.17 -6.01
CA LYS A 61 5.89 -32.59 -5.94
C LYS A 61 4.70 -33.50 -6.21
N GLU A 62 3.54 -33.19 -5.65
CA GLU A 62 2.37 -34.08 -5.70
C GLU A 62 1.50 -33.83 -6.95
N PHE A 63 1.36 -32.58 -7.39
CA PHE A 63 0.43 -32.17 -8.46
C PHE A 63 1.12 -31.51 -9.67
N GLY A 64 2.41 -31.19 -9.56
CA GLY A 64 3.20 -30.60 -10.64
C GLY A 64 3.17 -29.06 -10.67
N LYS A 65 4.03 -28.51 -11.54
CA LYS A 65 4.30 -27.05 -11.62
C LYS A 65 3.17 -26.25 -12.27
N GLN A 66 2.40 -26.87 -13.18
CA GLN A 66 1.35 -26.20 -13.95
C GLN A 66 -0.06 -26.37 -13.34
N HIS A 67 -0.17 -27.08 -12.21
CA HIS A 67 -1.46 -27.25 -11.55
C HIS A 67 -2.03 -25.88 -11.14
N PRO A 68 -3.33 -25.59 -11.34
CA PRO A 68 -3.93 -24.28 -11.04
C PRO A 68 -3.63 -23.77 -9.63
N THR A 69 -3.71 -24.65 -8.64
CA THR A 69 -3.39 -24.34 -7.24
C THR A 69 -1.90 -24.00 -7.04
N THR A 70 -0.98 -24.63 -7.78
CA THR A 70 0.45 -24.30 -7.74
C THR A 70 0.71 -22.91 -8.32
N LEU A 71 0.03 -22.55 -9.42
CA LEU A 71 0.13 -21.23 -10.04
C LEU A 71 -0.45 -20.15 -9.13
N ARG A 72 -1.60 -20.41 -8.49
CA ARG A 72 -2.20 -19.52 -7.49
C ARG A 72 -1.25 -19.28 -6.31
N LEU A 73 -0.64 -20.32 -5.77
CA LEU A 73 0.34 -20.19 -4.68
C LEU A 73 1.57 -19.38 -5.08
N LEU A 74 2.03 -19.49 -6.34
CA LEU A 74 3.11 -18.66 -6.86
C LEU A 74 2.70 -17.19 -6.92
N ASP A 75 1.48 -16.91 -7.36
CA ASP A 75 0.94 -15.54 -7.35
C ASP A 75 0.83 -14.97 -5.93
N THR A 76 0.35 -15.77 -4.96
CA THR A 76 0.34 -15.39 -3.55
C THR A 76 1.76 -15.08 -3.05
N LEU A 77 2.75 -15.93 -3.36
CA LEU A 77 4.15 -15.69 -2.97
C LEU A 77 4.70 -14.41 -3.61
N ALA A 78 4.37 -14.13 -4.88
CA ALA A 78 4.75 -12.87 -5.53
C ALA A 78 4.12 -11.65 -4.83
N SER A 79 2.86 -11.74 -4.37
CA SER A 79 2.24 -10.68 -3.56
C SER A 79 2.97 -10.47 -2.23
N VAL A 80 3.38 -11.55 -1.55
CA VAL A 80 4.17 -11.48 -0.32
C VAL A 80 5.54 -10.83 -0.57
N TYR A 81 6.21 -11.16 -1.68
CA TYR A 81 7.45 -10.48 -2.03
C TYR A 81 7.24 -8.98 -2.32
N LEU A 82 6.12 -8.59 -2.93
CA LEU A 82 5.78 -7.17 -3.07
C LEU A 82 5.53 -6.48 -1.73
N SER A 83 4.81 -7.12 -0.81
CA SER A 83 4.57 -6.54 0.53
C SER A 83 5.87 -6.38 1.33
N GLN A 84 6.87 -7.23 1.07
CA GLN A 84 8.23 -7.11 1.61
C GLN A 84 9.12 -6.11 0.85
N GLY A 85 8.67 -5.54 -0.28
CA GLY A 85 9.47 -4.65 -1.13
C GLY A 85 10.46 -5.36 -2.07
N ARG A 86 10.41 -6.69 -2.16
CA ARG A 86 11.23 -7.53 -3.05
C ARG A 86 10.66 -7.56 -4.47
N ILE A 87 10.70 -6.41 -5.12
CA ILE A 87 10.03 -6.19 -6.41
C ILE A 87 10.58 -7.09 -7.53
N ALA A 88 11.90 -7.32 -7.56
CA ALA A 88 12.53 -8.14 -8.59
C ALA A 88 12.04 -9.60 -8.57
N GLU A 89 11.98 -10.20 -7.39
CA GLU A 89 11.55 -11.59 -7.21
C GLU A 89 10.05 -11.76 -7.49
N ALA A 90 9.23 -10.81 -7.05
CA ALA A 90 7.82 -10.78 -7.39
C ALA A 90 7.58 -10.69 -8.91
N THR A 91 8.37 -9.86 -9.60
CA THR A 91 8.31 -9.68 -11.06
C THR A 91 8.66 -10.99 -11.78
N GLU A 92 9.73 -11.67 -11.37
CA GLU A 92 10.15 -12.94 -11.97
C GLU A 92 9.08 -14.03 -11.83
N ILE A 93 8.52 -14.19 -10.62
CA ILE A 93 7.47 -15.17 -10.37
C ILE A 93 6.21 -14.86 -11.20
N ALA A 94 5.74 -13.62 -11.15
CA ALA A 94 4.52 -13.22 -11.84
C ALA A 94 4.64 -13.35 -13.37
N GLN A 95 5.80 -12.99 -13.93
CA GLN A 95 6.12 -13.18 -15.34
C GLN A 95 6.15 -14.67 -15.71
N HIS A 96 6.80 -15.52 -14.91
CA HIS A 96 6.85 -16.96 -15.14
C HIS A 96 5.45 -17.60 -15.14
N VAL A 97 4.58 -17.22 -14.20
CA VAL A 97 3.20 -17.74 -14.13
C VAL A 97 2.41 -17.31 -15.37
N TRP A 98 2.54 -16.06 -15.79
CA TRP A 98 1.89 -15.55 -16.99
C TRP A 98 2.34 -16.27 -18.27
N ASP A 99 3.64 -16.38 -18.49
CA ASP A 99 4.21 -17.02 -19.71
C ASP A 99 3.87 -18.51 -19.78
N SER A 100 3.72 -19.17 -18.63
CA SER A 100 3.41 -20.60 -18.55
C SER A 100 1.95 -20.92 -18.91
N ASN A 101 1.01 -20.01 -18.66
CA ASN A 101 -0.42 -20.23 -18.91
C ASN A 101 -1.19 -18.91 -19.04
N PRO A 102 -1.11 -18.20 -20.18
CA PRO A 102 -1.88 -16.99 -20.41
C PRO A 102 -3.37 -17.34 -20.58
N HIS A 103 -4.11 -17.29 -19.47
CA HIS A 103 -5.53 -17.69 -19.37
C HIS A 103 -6.27 -16.75 -18.41
N PRO A 104 -7.61 -16.60 -18.50
CA PRO A 104 -8.39 -15.85 -17.50
C PRO A 104 -8.16 -16.23 -16.02
N GLN A 105 -7.58 -17.40 -15.76
CA GLN A 105 -7.22 -17.85 -14.42
C GLN A 105 -5.89 -17.27 -13.90
N THR A 106 -5.05 -16.71 -14.76
CA THR A 106 -3.76 -16.08 -14.42
C THR A 106 -3.81 -14.54 -14.51
N ILE A 107 -5.01 -13.96 -14.64
CA ILE A 107 -5.22 -12.49 -14.59
C ILE A 107 -4.64 -11.90 -13.30
N SER A 108 -4.77 -12.62 -12.17
CA SER A 108 -4.22 -12.16 -10.89
C SER A 108 -2.70 -12.05 -10.92
N SER A 109 -2.00 -12.97 -11.61
CA SER A 109 -0.55 -12.89 -11.80
C SER A 109 -0.13 -11.71 -12.67
N LEU A 110 -0.87 -11.44 -13.74
CA LEU A 110 -0.62 -10.25 -14.56
C LEU A 110 -0.88 -8.95 -13.78
N HIS A 111 -1.89 -8.96 -12.91
CA HIS A 111 -2.18 -7.88 -11.98
C HIS A 111 -1.05 -7.67 -10.97
N THR A 112 -0.52 -8.75 -10.37
CA THR A 112 0.65 -8.72 -9.47
C THR A 112 1.88 -8.18 -10.19
N LEU A 113 2.14 -8.60 -11.44
CA LEU A 113 3.24 -8.08 -12.25
C LEU A 113 3.10 -6.57 -12.53
N ALA A 114 1.88 -6.10 -12.81
CA ALA A 114 1.63 -4.68 -12.99
C ALA A 114 1.86 -3.88 -11.70
N ARG A 115 1.43 -4.40 -10.54
CA ARG A 115 1.73 -3.81 -9.22
C ARG A 115 3.23 -3.76 -8.94
N ALA A 116 3.97 -4.80 -9.33
CA ALA A 116 5.43 -4.84 -9.22
C ALA A 116 6.09 -3.73 -10.06
N HIS A 117 5.68 -3.59 -11.32
CA HIS A 117 6.18 -2.51 -12.19
C HIS A 117 5.81 -1.12 -11.68
N LYS A 118 4.62 -0.95 -11.10
CA LYS A 118 4.20 0.29 -10.45
C LYS A 118 5.13 0.62 -9.28
N ALA A 119 5.38 -0.34 -8.39
CA ALA A 119 6.29 -0.19 -7.25
C ALA A 119 7.74 0.11 -7.68
N ALA A 120 8.19 -0.42 -8.82
CA ALA A 120 9.49 -0.11 -9.42
C ALA A 120 9.55 1.26 -10.12
N GLY A 121 8.47 2.05 -10.13
CA GLY A 121 8.38 3.32 -10.86
C GLY A 121 8.24 3.17 -12.39
N SER A 122 8.10 1.95 -12.90
CA SER A 122 7.89 1.66 -14.33
C SER A 122 6.41 1.83 -14.72
N LEU A 123 5.86 3.02 -14.50
CA LEU A 123 4.41 3.30 -14.60
C LEU A 123 3.81 2.97 -15.97
N ARG A 124 4.55 3.21 -17.06
CA ARG A 124 4.06 2.90 -18.42
C ARG A 124 3.86 1.39 -18.63
N ARG A 125 4.77 0.58 -18.10
CA ARG A 125 4.65 -0.88 -18.19
C ARG A 125 3.56 -1.40 -17.25
N ALA A 126 3.38 -0.75 -16.09
CA ALA A 126 2.26 -1.03 -15.20
C ALA A 126 0.91 -0.75 -15.88
N GLU A 127 0.79 0.39 -16.59
CA GLU A 127 -0.38 0.76 -17.39
C GLU A 127 -0.70 -0.32 -18.45
N ASP A 128 0.27 -0.66 -19.30
CA ASP A 128 0.08 -1.62 -20.39
C ASP A 128 -0.45 -2.98 -19.86
N LEU A 129 0.13 -3.47 -18.76
CA LEU A 129 -0.28 -4.73 -18.13
C LEU A 129 -1.66 -4.62 -17.47
N HIS A 130 -1.96 -3.52 -16.76
CA HIS A 130 -3.26 -3.34 -16.12
C HIS A 130 -4.40 -3.17 -17.13
N LEU A 131 -4.15 -2.56 -18.29
CA LEU A 131 -5.16 -2.49 -19.35
C LEU A 131 -5.57 -3.89 -19.80
N VAL A 132 -4.61 -4.79 -20.00
CA VAL A 132 -4.89 -6.20 -20.35
C VAL A 132 -5.64 -6.92 -19.22
N VAL A 133 -5.27 -6.67 -17.96
CA VAL A 133 -5.97 -7.22 -16.77
C VAL A 133 -7.44 -6.77 -16.77
N VAL A 134 -7.69 -5.47 -16.88
CA VAL A 134 -9.03 -4.89 -16.84
C VAL A 134 -9.86 -5.39 -18.03
N GLU A 135 -9.34 -5.31 -19.26
CA GLU A 135 -10.04 -5.77 -20.47
C GLU A 135 -10.41 -7.26 -20.39
N THR A 136 -9.44 -8.11 -19.99
CA THR A 136 -9.68 -9.55 -19.85
C THR A 136 -10.68 -9.83 -18.75
N SER A 137 -10.60 -9.12 -17.62
CA SER A 137 -11.54 -9.30 -16.51
C SER A 137 -12.97 -8.88 -16.88
N ILE A 138 -13.14 -7.78 -17.63
CA ILE A 138 -14.45 -7.35 -18.14
C ILE A 138 -15.04 -8.43 -19.06
N ARG A 139 -14.23 -8.95 -19.99
CA ARG A 139 -14.68 -9.98 -20.93
C ARG A 139 -15.07 -11.29 -20.24
N CYS A 140 -14.36 -11.69 -19.20
CA CYS A 140 -14.54 -12.99 -18.55
C CYS A 140 -15.49 -12.98 -17.35
N LEU A 141 -15.48 -11.89 -16.57
CA LEU A 141 -16.22 -11.77 -15.31
C LEU A 141 -17.35 -10.73 -15.37
N GLY A 142 -17.27 -9.80 -16.33
CA GLY A 142 -18.17 -8.65 -16.44
C GLY A 142 -17.66 -7.41 -15.70
N ALA A 143 -18.03 -6.22 -16.19
CA ALA A 143 -17.55 -4.95 -15.66
C ALA A 143 -17.90 -4.68 -14.19
N ASN A 144 -18.99 -5.27 -13.70
CA ASN A 144 -19.48 -5.09 -12.33
C ASN A 144 -19.02 -6.19 -11.37
N HIS A 145 -18.11 -7.08 -11.80
CA HIS A 145 -17.59 -8.12 -10.92
C HIS A 145 -16.63 -7.51 -9.89
N PRO A 146 -16.66 -7.89 -8.59
CA PRO A 146 -15.83 -7.29 -7.54
C PRO A 146 -14.33 -7.23 -7.89
N ARG A 147 -13.77 -8.31 -8.47
CA ARG A 147 -12.37 -8.30 -8.91
C ARG A 147 -12.09 -7.30 -10.04
N THR A 148 -13.00 -7.17 -10.99
CA THR A 148 -12.86 -6.19 -12.08
C THR A 148 -12.88 -4.77 -11.53
N VAL A 149 -13.76 -4.49 -10.57
CA VAL A 149 -13.82 -3.21 -9.86
C VAL A 149 -12.52 -2.92 -9.11
N SER A 150 -11.96 -3.92 -8.42
CA SER A 150 -10.64 -3.80 -7.77
C SER A 150 -9.53 -3.47 -8.77
N TYR A 151 -9.43 -4.21 -9.89
CA TYR A 151 -8.44 -3.93 -10.93
C TYR A 151 -8.61 -2.53 -11.57
N MET A 152 -9.85 -2.07 -11.71
CA MET A 152 -10.12 -0.70 -12.16
C MET A 152 -9.68 0.34 -11.14
N SER A 153 -9.85 0.10 -9.84
CA SER A 153 -9.35 0.98 -8.78
C SER A 153 -7.83 1.13 -8.84
N ASP A 154 -7.11 0.02 -9.06
CA ASP A 154 -5.66 0.04 -9.18
C ASP A 154 -5.18 0.73 -10.46
N LEU A 155 -5.90 0.57 -11.59
CA LEU A 155 -5.64 1.33 -12.82
C LEU A 155 -5.84 2.84 -12.60
N ALA A 156 -6.87 3.25 -11.86
CA ALA A 156 -7.07 4.66 -11.50
C ALA A 156 -5.90 5.21 -10.67
N SER A 157 -5.37 4.41 -9.75
CA SER A 157 -4.19 4.76 -8.95
C SER A 157 -2.94 4.93 -9.83
N ILE A 158 -2.72 4.04 -10.81
CA ILE A 158 -1.64 4.18 -11.81
C ILE A 158 -1.78 5.49 -12.58
N TYR A 159 -2.99 5.83 -13.06
CA TYR A 159 -3.20 7.09 -13.77
C TYR A 159 -2.95 8.34 -12.92
N CYS A 160 -3.30 8.29 -11.62
CA CYS A 160 -3.00 9.38 -10.71
C CYS A 160 -1.48 9.61 -10.62
N GLU A 161 -0.69 8.54 -10.43
CA GLU A 161 0.78 8.63 -10.33
C GLU A 161 1.45 9.04 -11.64
N MET A 162 0.84 8.75 -12.79
CA MET A 162 1.30 9.24 -14.10
C MET A 162 0.93 10.70 -14.38
N GLY A 163 0.23 11.38 -13.47
CA GLY A 163 -0.25 12.74 -13.69
C GLY A 163 -1.47 12.84 -14.62
N ARG A 164 -2.13 11.72 -14.95
CA ARG A 164 -3.33 11.68 -15.80
C ARG A 164 -4.59 11.69 -14.94
N TRP A 165 -4.78 12.77 -14.18
CA TRP A 165 -5.79 12.85 -13.12
C TRP A 165 -7.22 12.75 -13.65
N GLU A 166 -7.50 13.26 -14.86
CA GLU A 166 -8.81 13.15 -15.50
C GLU A 166 -9.17 11.69 -15.80
N LEU A 167 -8.22 10.90 -16.31
CA LEU A 167 -8.43 9.46 -16.56
C LEU A 167 -8.60 8.70 -15.24
N SER A 168 -7.81 9.04 -14.23
CA SER A 168 -7.97 8.47 -12.89
C SER A 168 -9.39 8.71 -12.36
N GLN A 169 -9.90 9.93 -12.44
CA GLN A 169 -11.25 10.29 -12.00
C GLN A 169 -12.35 9.57 -12.80
N GLN A 170 -12.19 9.47 -14.13
CA GLN A 170 -13.15 8.77 -15.00
C GLN A 170 -13.34 7.30 -14.61
N ILE A 171 -12.32 6.67 -14.04
CA ILE A 171 -12.38 5.28 -13.56
C ILE A 171 -12.79 5.21 -12.09
N ALA A 172 -12.21 6.06 -11.24
CA ALA A 172 -12.43 6.05 -9.79
C ALA A 172 -13.89 6.36 -9.41
N LEU A 173 -14.56 7.27 -10.12
CA LEU A 173 -15.95 7.66 -9.81
C LEU A 173 -16.96 6.50 -10.02
N PRO A 174 -16.98 5.79 -11.17
CA PRO A 174 -17.80 4.59 -11.34
C PRO A 174 -17.48 3.48 -10.34
N VAL A 175 -16.18 3.25 -10.06
CA VAL A 175 -15.72 2.26 -9.06
C VAL A 175 -16.31 2.59 -7.68
N LEU A 176 -16.17 3.84 -7.25
CA LEU A 176 -16.67 4.30 -5.96
C LEU A 176 -18.20 4.21 -5.88
N HIS A 177 -18.91 4.56 -6.96
CA HIS A 177 -20.37 4.42 -7.02
C HIS A 177 -20.80 2.95 -6.83
N TRP A 178 -20.13 2.03 -7.51
CA TRP A 178 -20.38 0.60 -7.36
C TRP A 178 -20.12 0.13 -5.92
N GLN A 179 -18.98 0.51 -5.34
CA GLN A 179 -18.59 0.14 -3.99
C GLN A 179 -19.56 0.68 -2.93
N LYS A 180 -19.93 1.97 -3.00
CA LYS A 180 -20.94 2.55 -2.09
C LYS A 180 -22.27 1.81 -2.17
N LYS A 181 -22.69 1.39 -3.36
CA LYS A 181 -23.96 0.67 -3.57
C LYS A 181 -23.92 -0.77 -3.05
N HIS A 182 -22.82 -1.48 -3.24
CA HIS A 182 -22.75 -2.93 -3.03
C HIS A 182 -22.04 -3.34 -1.74
N LEU A 183 -21.06 -2.56 -1.28
CA LEU A 183 -20.29 -2.79 -0.07
C LEU A 183 -20.75 -1.89 1.09
N GLY A 184 -21.29 -0.71 0.76
CA GLY A 184 -21.72 0.30 1.71
C GLY A 184 -20.63 1.34 2.01
N GLU A 185 -21.03 2.48 2.58
CA GLU A 185 -20.13 3.65 2.72
C GLU A 185 -18.96 3.45 3.70
N VAL A 186 -19.12 2.55 4.67
CA VAL A 186 -18.12 2.30 5.73
C VAL A 186 -17.20 1.12 5.38
N HIS A 187 -17.42 0.47 4.22
CA HIS A 187 -16.56 -0.65 3.82
C HIS A 187 -15.13 -0.18 3.56
N ALA A 188 -14.13 -0.96 3.99
CA ALA A 188 -12.72 -0.61 3.88
C ALA A 188 -12.31 -0.22 2.45
N GLU A 189 -12.71 -1.02 1.44
CA GLU A 189 -12.43 -0.70 0.03
C GLU A 189 -13.12 0.59 -0.45
N THR A 190 -14.31 0.91 0.07
CA THR A 190 -15.03 2.15 -0.30
C THR A 190 -14.31 3.37 0.28
N LEU A 191 -13.90 3.29 1.54
CA LEU A 191 -13.15 4.35 2.21
C LEU A 191 -11.77 4.55 1.57
N LEU A 192 -11.10 3.47 1.18
CA LEU A 192 -9.82 3.53 0.45
C LEU A 192 -9.99 4.21 -0.92
N SER A 193 -11.00 3.84 -1.71
CA SER A 193 -11.24 4.49 -3.00
C SER A 193 -11.66 5.96 -2.86
N CYS A 194 -12.36 6.34 -1.79
CA CYS A 194 -12.59 7.75 -1.46
C CYS A 194 -11.27 8.50 -1.16
N LEU A 195 -10.36 7.88 -0.39
CA LEU A 195 -9.06 8.45 -0.07
C LEU A 195 -8.19 8.64 -1.33
N GLU A 196 -8.12 7.62 -2.20
CA GLU A 196 -7.39 7.70 -3.48
C GLU A 196 -7.98 8.77 -4.41
N LEU A 197 -9.31 8.94 -4.42
CA LEU A 197 -9.96 10.02 -5.16
C LEU A 197 -9.64 11.39 -4.58
N ALA A 198 -9.57 11.54 -3.25
CA ALA A 198 -9.13 12.78 -2.60
C ALA A 198 -7.68 13.12 -2.96
N LYS A 199 -6.78 12.12 -2.95
CA LYS A 199 -5.40 12.27 -3.45
C LYS A 199 -5.39 12.71 -4.91
N THR A 200 -6.22 12.11 -5.77
CA THR A 200 -6.34 12.50 -7.18
C THR A 200 -6.79 13.95 -7.34
N TYR A 201 -7.75 14.43 -6.53
CA TYR A 201 -8.13 15.84 -6.52
C TYR A 201 -6.99 16.75 -6.05
N ARG A 202 -6.23 16.34 -5.02
CA ARG A 202 -5.08 17.09 -4.53
C ARG A 202 -4.01 17.26 -5.61
N GLU A 203 -3.63 16.17 -6.27
CA GLU A 203 -2.62 16.19 -7.35
C GLU A 203 -3.10 17.01 -8.56
N ALA A 204 -4.41 17.04 -8.83
CA ALA A 204 -5.02 17.90 -9.85
C ALA A 204 -5.18 19.38 -9.44
N GLY A 205 -4.69 19.79 -8.26
CA GLY A 205 -4.83 21.16 -7.74
C GLY A 205 -6.22 21.52 -7.22
N ARG A 206 -7.15 20.56 -7.14
CA ARG A 206 -8.53 20.73 -6.66
C ARG A 206 -8.60 20.55 -5.14
N ILE A 207 -7.88 21.41 -4.42
CA ILE A 207 -7.61 21.24 -2.98
C ILE A 207 -8.89 21.25 -2.12
N SER A 208 -9.88 22.09 -2.44
CA SER A 208 -11.14 22.14 -1.69
C SER A 208 -11.93 20.83 -1.79
N GLU A 209 -11.98 20.22 -2.97
CA GLU A 209 -12.69 18.96 -3.17
C GLU A 209 -11.96 17.79 -2.51
N ALA A 210 -10.63 17.80 -2.55
CA ALA A 210 -9.80 16.85 -1.80
C ALA A 210 -10.10 16.95 -0.28
N TYR A 211 -10.15 18.17 0.25
CA TYR A 211 -10.43 18.43 1.67
C TYR A 211 -11.81 17.90 2.08
N ASP A 212 -12.87 18.25 1.36
CA ASP A 212 -14.24 17.86 1.71
C ASP A 212 -14.40 16.34 1.72
N ARG A 213 -13.78 15.64 0.76
CA ARG A 213 -13.87 14.17 0.69
C ARG A 213 -13.06 13.51 1.78
N LEU A 214 -11.89 14.04 2.08
CA LEU A 214 -11.05 13.48 3.13
C LEU A 214 -11.68 13.68 4.52
N GLN A 215 -12.39 14.78 4.75
CA GLN A 215 -13.16 15.00 5.97
C GLN A 215 -14.30 13.97 6.12
N GLU A 216 -15.04 13.67 5.05
CA GLU A 216 -16.07 12.62 5.03
C GLU A 216 -15.48 11.25 5.43
N VAL A 217 -14.37 10.85 4.79
CA VAL A 217 -13.67 9.59 5.08
C VAL A 217 -13.18 9.54 6.52
N LEU A 218 -12.53 10.61 6.98
CA LEU A 218 -11.95 10.66 8.32
C LEU A 218 -13.03 10.60 9.40
N HIS A 219 -14.18 11.24 9.18
CA HIS A 219 -15.31 11.16 10.10
C HIS A 219 -15.81 9.72 10.27
N LEU A 220 -16.01 9.00 9.17
CA LEU A 220 -16.46 7.61 9.18
C LEU A 220 -15.42 6.68 9.81
N GLN A 221 -14.14 6.83 9.46
CA GLN A 221 -13.06 6.02 10.02
C GLN A 221 -12.91 6.24 11.53
N LYS A 222 -12.98 7.47 12.02
CA LYS A 222 -12.95 7.76 13.47
C LYS A 222 -14.11 7.11 14.20
N GLN A 223 -15.31 7.14 13.63
CA GLN A 223 -16.51 6.56 14.25
C GLN A 223 -16.45 5.03 14.30
N HIS A 224 -15.96 4.37 13.25
CA HIS A 224 -16.08 2.92 13.09
C HIS A 224 -14.81 2.12 13.35
N LEU A 225 -13.64 2.70 13.09
CA LEU A 225 -12.33 2.06 13.28
C LEU A 225 -11.59 2.62 14.50
N GLY A 226 -11.89 3.87 14.88
CA GLY A 226 -11.23 4.58 15.96
C GLY A 226 -10.02 5.40 15.52
N GLU A 227 -9.56 6.27 16.42
CA GLU A 227 -8.49 7.25 16.16
C GLU A 227 -7.11 6.62 15.90
N ALA A 228 -6.86 5.43 16.44
CA ALA A 228 -5.56 4.75 16.34
C ALA A 228 -5.47 3.74 15.20
N HIS A 229 -6.55 3.55 14.43
CA HIS A 229 -6.55 2.58 13.32
C HIS A 229 -5.61 3.04 12.19
N PRO A 230 -4.84 2.14 11.55
CA PRO A 230 -3.93 2.48 10.45
C PRO A 230 -4.57 3.34 9.35
N ASP A 231 -5.77 2.95 8.89
CA ASP A 231 -6.49 3.71 7.86
C ASP A 231 -6.89 5.12 8.32
N THR A 232 -7.29 5.29 9.59
CA THR A 232 -7.55 6.61 10.17
C THR A 232 -6.28 7.44 10.18
N LEU A 233 -5.16 6.87 10.60
CA LEU A 233 -3.86 7.55 10.63
C LEU A 233 -3.39 7.96 9.22
N LEU A 234 -3.65 7.13 8.21
CA LEU A 234 -3.37 7.45 6.81
C LEU A 234 -4.20 8.65 6.33
N SER A 235 -5.50 8.67 6.61
CA SER A 235 -6.36 9.80 6.25
C SER A 235 -5.98 11.09 7.00
N ARG A 236 -5.57 11.01 8.28
CA ARG A 236 -5.07 12.17 9.04
C ARG A 236 -3.77 12.71 8.46
N HIS A 237 -2.89 11.83 8.01
CA HIS A 237 -1.66 12.20 7.34
C HIS A 237 -1.94 12.96 6.03
N GLU A 238 -2.81 12.43 5.17
CA GLU A 238 -3.23 13.13 3.94
C GLU A 238 -3.92 14.47 4.25
N LEU A 239 -4.66 14.57 5.35
CA LEU A 239 -5.29 15.82 5.78
C LEU A 239 -4.22 16.85 6.15
N GLY A 240 -3.15 16.44 6.82
CA GLY A 240 -1.99 17.27 7.09
C GLY A 240 -1.38 17.85 5.81
N ILE A 241 -1.20 17.01 4.78
CA ILE A 241 -0.69 17.44 3.46
C ILE A 241 -1.64 18.46 2.81
N ILE A 242 -2.95 18.21 2.81
CA ILE A 242 -3.94 19.13 2.25
C ILE A 242 -3.92 20.48 3.00
N LEU A 243 -3.92 20.45 4.34
CA LEU A 243 -3.85 21.67 5.16
C LEU A 243 -2.57 22.46 4.88
N ALA A 244 -1.44 21.79 4.71
CA ALA A 244 -0.17 22.41 4.34
C ALA A 244 -0.25 23.09 2.97
N SER A 245 -0.87 22.45 1.97
CA SER A 245 -1.09 23.02 0.64
C SER A 245 -1.99 24.27 0.65
N GLN A 246 -2.83 24.42 1.68
CA GLN A 246 -3.65 25.62 1.92
C GLN A 246 -2.92 26.68 2.76
N GLY A 247 -1.65 26.47 3.13
CA GLY A 247 -0.89 27.37 4.01
C GLY A 247 -1.25 27.27 5.49
N GLN A 248 -2.07 26.28 5.89
CA GLN A 248 -2.51 26.10 7.28
C GLN A 248 -1.50 25.26 8.08
N PHE A 249 -0.23 25.70 8.12
CA PHE A 249 0.89 24.91 8.64
C PHE A 249 0.72 24.48 10.11
N SER A 250 0.15 25.32 10.97
CA SER A 250 -0.08 24.96 12.38
C SER A 250 -1.15 23.89 12.56
N GLN A 251 -2.15 23.82 11.67
CA GLN A 251 -3.15 22.74 11.71
C GLN A 251 -2.57 21.45 11.13
N ALA A 252 -1.82 21.56 10.02
CA ALA A 252 -1.08 20.43 9.46
C ALA A 252 -0.12 19.81 10.49
N ALA A 253 0.65 20.63 11.20
CA ALA A 253 1.58 20.16 12.22
C ALA A 253 0.88 19.42 13.38
N LYS A 254 -0.34 19.82 13.76
CA LYS A 254 -1.15 19.09 14.75
C LYS A 254 -1.54 17.70 14.25
N GLU A 255 -1.99 17.60 13.00
CA GLU A 255 -2.35 16.30 12.40
C GLU A 255 -1.12 15.38 12.28
N HIS A 256 0.00 15.87 11.75
CA HIS A 256 1.23 15.08 11.66
C HIS A 256 1.80 14.69 13.03
N SER A 257 1.76 15.58 14.03
CA SER A 257 2.19 15.27 15.40
C SER A 257 1.33 14.18 16.04
N MET A 258 0.01 14.22 15.85
CA MET A 258 -0.90 13.18 16.33
C MET A 258 -0.57 11.82 15.69
N VAL A 259 -0.41 11.78 14.36
CA VAL A 259 -0.04 10.56 13.62
C VAL A 259 1.28 10.00 14.13
N LEU A 260 2.29 10.85 14.30
CA LEU A 260 3.60 10.47 14.82
C LEU A 260 3.53 9.90 16.25
N GLN A 261 2.75 10.52 17.14
CA GLN A 261 2.60 10.04 18.52
C GLN A 261 1.97 8.65 18.57
N VAL A 262 0.93 8.41 17.76
CA VAL A 262 0.26 7.10 17.72
C VAL A 262 1.17 6.05 17.09
N ARG A 263 1.81 6.36 15.95
CA ARG A 263 2.77 5.46 15.29
C ARG A 263 3.92 5.08 16.21
N THR A 264 4.49 6.05 16.93
CA THR A 264 5.57 5.84 17.90
C THR A 264 5.14 4.91 19.05
N LYS A 265 3.90 5.02 19.53
CA LYS A 265 3.37 4.12 20.58
C LYS A 265 3.12 2.70 20.07
N LEU A 266 2.62 2.54 18.84
CA LEU A 266 2.23 1.24 18.29
C LEU A 266 3.40 0.46 17.70
N LEU A 267 4.25 1.13 16.92
CA LEU A 267 5.34 0.52 16.15
C LEU A 267 6.70 0.70 16.82
N GLY A 268 6.74 1.42 17.95
CA GLY A 268 7.95 1.88 18.60
C GLY A 268 8.53 3.14 17.93
N PRO A 269 9.44 3.85 18.63
CA PRO A 269 10.01 5.13 18.17
C PRO A 269 10.99 5.03 16.99
N GLN A 270 11.26 3.81 16.48
CA GLN A 270 12.43 3.56 15.63
C GLN A 270 12.15 2.72 14.37
N HIS A 271 10.97 2.13 14.19
CA HIS A 271 10.90 0.90 13.40
C HIS A 271 10.11 0.89 12.08
N SER A 272 9.63 2.03 11.57
CA SER A 272 9.02 2.03 10.23
C SER A 272 9.42 3.24 9.40
N TYR A 273 9.66 3.00 8.11
CA TYR A 273 9.75 4.02 7.06
C TYR A 273 8.69 5.11 7.26
N THR A 274 7.46 4.72 7.61
CA THR A 274 6.33 5.64 7.82
C THR A 274 6.48 6.56 9.05
N THR A 275 7.16 6.12 10.11
CA THR A 275 7.45 6.96 11.28
C THR A 275 8.51 8.00 10.95
N LEU A 276 9.58 7.60 10.26
CA LEU A 276 10.64 8.51 9.81
C LEU A 276 10.14 9.52 8.78
N GLN A 277 9.27 9.10 7.86
CA GLN A 277 8.58 10.01 6.93
C GLN A 277 7.73 11.04 7.68
N SER A 278 6.97 10.60 8.70
CA SER A 278 6.14 11.51 9.50
C SER A 278 6.97 12.57 10.24
N LEU A 279 8.17 12.20 10.72
CA LEU A 279 9.12 13.13 11.35
C LEU A 279 9.63 14.16 10.33
N ASN A 280 10.05 13.72 9.15
CA ASN A 280 10.49 14.60 8.07
C ASN A 280 9.38 15.59 7.66
N ASP A 281 8.14 15.12 7.52
CA ASP A 281 7.02 15.98 7.12
C ASP A 281 6.69 17.00 8.21
N LEU A 282 6.80 16.61 9.49
CA LEU A 282 6.63 17.54 10.60
C LEU A 282 7.76 18.58 10.64
N ALA A 283 9.00 18.20 10.32
CA ALA A 283 10.14 19.11 10.24
C ALA A 283 9.94 20.16 9.13
N LEU A 284 9.48 19.74 7.95
CA LEU A 284 9.11 20.63 6.85
C LEU A 284 8.02 21.64 7.27
N LEU A 285 7.02 21.19 8.04
CA LEU A 285 5.96 22.06 8.56
C LEU A 285 6.46 23.05 9.61
N TYR A 286 7.44 22.70 10.42
CA TYR A 286 8.08 23.63 11.36
C TYR A 286 8.96 24.64 10.64
N GLN A 287 9.70 24.22 9.62
CA GLN A 287 10.43 25.14 8.75
C GLN A 287 9.50 26.15 8.08
N ALA A 288 8.35 25.71 7.56
CA ALA A 288 7.33 26.61 6.99
C ALA A 288 6.70 27.57 8.01
N GLN A 289 6.85 27.30 9.31
CA GLN A 289 6.40 28.15 10.42
C GLN A 289 7.54 29.01 10.99
N GLU A 290 8.72 29.06 10.37
CA GLU A 290 9.91 29.75 10.88
C GLU A 290 10.37 29.22 12.26
N ARG A 291 10.05 27.96 12.57
CA ARG A 291 10.45 27.25 13.80
C ARG A 291 11.67 26.40 13.53
N SER A 292 12.77 27.04 13.15
CA SER A 292 13.98 26.37 12.64
C SER A 292 14.63 25.42 13.65
N ASP A 293 14.72 25.80 14.92
CA ASP A 293 15.35 24.97 15.96
C ASP A 293 14.64 23.61 16.09
N GLU A 294 13.31 23.62 16.06
CA GLU A 294 12.50 22.40 16.15
C GLU A 294 12.58 21.58 14.84
N ALA A 295 12.68 22.25 13.69
CA ALA A 295 12.90 21.57 12.42
C ALA A 295 14.29 20.87 12.38
N LYS A 296 15.36 21.55 12.80
CA LYS A 296 16.72 20.97 12.90
C LYS A 296 16.73 19.74 13.81
N GLN A 297 16.14 19.84 15.01
CA GLN A 297 16.06 18.71 15.94
C GLN A 297 15.39 17.48 15.32
N LEU A 298 14.30 17.68 14.58
CA LEU A 298 13.61 16.58 13.90
C LEU A 298 14.45 16.03 12.74
N TYR A 299 15.06 16.87 11.91
CA TYR A 299 15.93 16.40 10.82
C TYR A 299 17.12 15.59 11.35
N ASP A 300 17.79 16.04 12.42
CA ASP A 300 18.88 15.33 13.07
C ASP A 300 18.42 13.97 13.64
N GLU A 301 17.22 13.94 14.24
CA GLU A 301 16.62 12.69 14.72
C GLU A 301 16.38 11.70 13.57
N VAL A 302 15.87 12.17 12.43
CA VAL A 302 15.68 11.29 11.25
C VAL A 302 17.03 10.83 10.71
N GLN A 303 17.98 11.74 10.51
CA GLN A 303 19.29 11.45 9.91
C GLN A 303 20.11 10.44 10.71
N THR A 304 20.11 10.55 12.05
CA THR A 304 20.85 9.63 12.93
C THR A 304 20.28 8.21 12.93
N LYS A 305 19.01 8.05 12.55
CA LYS A 305 18.30 6.76 12.60
C LYS A 305 18.12 6.10 11.23
N LEU A 306 18.41 6.81 10.14
CA LEU A 306 18.28 6.28 8.78
C LEU A 306 19.43 5.30 8.44
N PRO A 307 19.13 4.09 7.97
CA PRO A 307 20.12 3.22 7.34
C PRO A 307 20.86 3.93 6.18
N PRO A 308 22.11 3.57 5.87
CA PRO A 308 22.88 4.19 4.78
C PRO A 308 22.14 4.20 3.43
N ASP A 309 21.45 3.10 3.10
CA ASP A 309 20.76 2.92 1.81
C ASP A 309 19.28 3.36 1.85
N HIS A 310 18.86 4.08 2.88
CA HIS A 310 17.45 4.41 3.04
C HIS A 310 17.01 5.52 2.05
N PRO A 311 15.90 5.35 1.32
CA PRO A 311 15.45 6.29 0.27
C PRO A 311 15.16 7.72 0.77
N LEU A 312 14.73 7.87 2.03
CA LEU A 312 14.50 9.21 2.63
C LEU A 312 15.79 9.99 2.95
N ARG A 313 16.98 9.37 2.92
CA ARG A 313 18.22 10.01 3.36
C ARG A 313 18.54 11.27 2.55
N LEU A 314 18.47 11.16 1.23
CA LEU A 314 18.73 12.30 0.34
C LEU A 314 17.70 13.42 0.53
N ALA A 315 16.44 13.07 0.76
CA ALA A 315 15.39 14.05 1.01
C ALA A 315 15.65 14.84 2.31
N VAL A 316 15.96 14.15 3.41
CA VAL A 316 16.27 14.77 4.70
C VAL A 316 17.52 15.65 4.61
N GLN A 317 18.59 15.17 3.97
CA GLN A 317 19.81 15.96 3.76
C GLN A 317 19.54 17.21 2.92
N SER A 318 18.78 17.09 1.84
CA SER A 318 18.42 18.24 0.99
C SER A 318 17.56 19.26 1.75
N ASN A 319 16.62 18.79 2.57
CA ASN A 319 15.76 19.66 3.36
C ASN A 319 16.55 20.39 4.46
N LEU A 320 17.43 19.67 5.16
CA LEU A 320 18.30 20.23 6.18
C LEU A 320 19.32 21.22 5.60
N ALA A 321 19.92 20.91 4.43
CA ALA A 321 20.79 21.84 3.72
C ALA A 321 20.05 23.13 3.30
N THR A 322 18.79 23.00 2.87
CA THR A 322 17.94 24.15 2.56
C THR A 322 17.68 25.01 3.80
N LEU A 323 17.44 24.38 4.95
CA LEU A 323 17.26 25.07 6.22
C LEU A 323 18.52 25.84 6.64
N TYR A 324 19.70 25.21 6.60
CA TYR A 324 20.97 25.88 6.90
C TYR A 324 21.27 27.02 5.95
N PHE A 325 20.98 26.85 4.66
CA PHE A 325 21.13 27.92 3.67
C PHE A 325 20.23 29.13 4.00
N GLN A 326 18.97 28.90 4.38
CA GLN A 326 18.04 29.96 4.77
C GLN A 326 18.51 30.76 6.00
N GLU A 327 19.28 30.13 6.88
CA GLU A 327 19.83 30.75 8.09
C GLU A 327 21.24 31.35 7.91
N GLY A 328 21.84 31.18 6.74
CA GLY A 328 23.18 31.69 6.43
C GLY A 328 24.33 30.80 6.93
N GLU A 329 24.04 29.57 7.37
CA GLU A 329 25.03 28.57 7.76
C GLU A 329 25.58 27.83 6.52
N LEU A 330 26.29 28.57 5.65
CA LEU A 330 26.70 28.08 4.33
C LEU A 330 27.64 26.86 4.36
N GLU A 331 28.58 26.81 5.32
CA GLU A 331 29.50 25.67 5.45
C GLU A 331 28.75 24.37 5.81
N ALA A 332 27.79 24.44 6.72
CA ALA A 332 26.96 23.30 7.10
C ALA A 332 26.05 22.84 5.95
N ALA A 333 25.53 23.79 5.17
CA ALA A 333 24.74 23.47 3.97
C ALA A 333 25.58 22.79 2.88
N GLU A 334 26.81 23.26 2.64
CA GLU A 334 27.73 22.66 1.66
C GLU A 334 28.17 21.25 2.07
N ASP A 335 28.43 21.02 3.35
CA ASP A 335 28.85 19.71 3.85
C ASP A 335 27.75 18.63 3.73
N LEU A 336 26.47 19.02 3.73
CA LEU A 336 25.35 18.11 3.49
C LEU A 336 25.08 17.83 2.01
N GLN A 337 25.64 18.63 1.10
CA GLN A 337 25.49 18.47 -0.35
C GLN A 337 26.63 17.67 -1.01
N LYS A 338 27.73 17.44 -0.28
CA LYS A 338 28.86 16.58 -0.68
C LYS A 338 28.51 15.11 -0.42
#